data_AF-A0AAV4TTU7-F1
#
_entry.id   AF-A0AAV4TTU7-F1
#
_cell.length_a   1.000
_cell.length_b   1.000
_cell.length_c   1.000
_cell.angle_alpha   90.00
_cell.angle_beta   90.00
_cell.angle_gamma   90.00
#
_symmetry.space_group_name_H-M   'P 1'
#
loop_
_entity.id
_entity.type
_entity.pdbx_description
1 polymer ?
#
loop_
_entity_poly.entity_id
_entity_poly.type
_entity_poly.pdbx_seq_one_letter_code
_entity_poly.pdbx_strand_id
1 'polypeptide(L)'
;MEAKQRNGGNRRRRDRAARMQKRQQRQCAVAEISENEESPPVRQKRPPTRKKRIKEPVYQEDIVDGFAFLCFKTYEDLQVSHTLQSPPSLIKHFKTITQ
;
A
#
# COMPACT_ATOMS: atom_id res chain seq x y z
N MET A 1 11.38 19.06 39.80
CA MET A 1 11.00 20.13 38.84
C MET A 1 10.52 19.50 37.55
N GLU A 2 9.47 20.10 37.00
CA GLU A 2 8.48 19.63 36.03
C GLU A 2 8.92 19.14 34.63
N ALA A 3 7.96 18.49 33.97
CA ALA A 3 8.06 17.69 32.77
C ALA A 3 8.32 18.48 31.46
N LYS A 4 9.37 18.07 30.74
CA LYS A 4 9.68 18.52 29.36
C LYS A 4 9.09 17.58 28.31
N GLN A 5 7.77 17.36 28.32
CA GLN A 5 7.10 16.51 27.33
C GLN A 5 5.74 17.08 26.88
N ARG A 6 5.73 18.26 26.23
CA ARG A 6 4.50 18.79 25.58
C ARG A 6 4.72 19.49 24.22
N ASN A 7 5.92 19.46 23.63
CA ASN A 7 6.23 20.29 22.44
C ASN A 7 6.65 19.53 21.16
N GLY A 8 6.47 18.20 21.11
CA GLY A 8 6.88 17.39 19.95
C GLY A 8 6.02 17.61 18.70
N GLY A 9 4.70 17.75 18.88
CA GLY A 9 3.75 17.93 17.76
C GLY A 9 3.89 19.28 17.06
N ASN A 10 4.06 20.36 17.84
CA ASN A 10 4.16 21.72 17.30
C ASN A 10 5.48 21.91 16.51
N ARG A 11 6.58 21.29 16.99
CA ARG A 11 7.86 21.26 16.28
C ARG A 11 7.76 20.53 14.94
N ARG A 12 7.14 19.34 14.91
CA ARG A 12 6.93 18.58 13.66
C ARG A 12 6.07 19.34 12.65
N ARG A 13 5.02 20.03 13.11
CA ARG A 13 4.14 20.85 12.25
C ARG A 13 4.91 22.03 11.66
N ARG A 14 5.73 22.71 12.47
CA ARG A 14 6.59 23.82 12.04
C ARG A 14 7.64 23.37 11.02
N ASP A 15 8.33 22.26 11.28
CA ASP A 15 9.33 21.71 10.35
C ASP A 15 8.69 21.33 9.00
N ARG A 16 7.47 20.77 9.02
CA ARG A 16 6.72 20.45 7.79
C ARG A 16 6.34 21.73 7.04
N ALA A 17 5.86 22.76 7.72
CA ALA A 17 5.49 24.03 7.11
C ALA A 17 6.71 24.72 6.47
N ALA A 18 7.85 24.76 7.17
CA ALA A 18 9.10 25.34 6.66
C ALA A 18 9.59 24.63 5.39
N ARG A 19 9.49 23.29 5.34
CA ARG A 19 9.83 22.50 4.13
C ARG A 19 8.91 22.83 2.95
N MET A 20 7.62 23.02 3.20
CA MET A 20 6.64 23.40 2.16
C MET A 20 6.89 24.81 1.64
N GLN A 21 7.15 25.78 2.52
CA GLN A 21 7.49 27.16 2.13
C GLN A 21 8.78 27.22 1.31
N LYS A 22 9.84 26.53 1.74
CA LYS A 22 11.11 26.44 0.97
C LYS A 22 10.92 25.80 -0.40
N ARG A 23 10.04 24.80 -0.52
CA ARG A 23 9.70 24.18 -1.80
C ARG A 23 8.92 25.14 -2.71
N GLN A 24 7.95 25.88 -2.17
CA GLN A 24 7.23 26.91 -2.93
C GLN A 24 8.16 28.04 -3.37
N GLN A 25 9.03 28.56 -2.50
CA GLN A 25 10.01 29.58 -2.86
C GLN A 25 10.93 29.12 -3.99
N ARG A 26 11.41 27.86 -3.97
CA ARG A 26 12.18 27.31 -5.10
C ARG A 26 11.36 27.21 -6.38
N GLN A 27 10.08 26.87 -6.31
CA GLN A 27 9.21 26.80 -7.48
C GLN A 27 8.86 28.18 -8.04
N CYS A 28 8.64 29.19 -7.19
CA CYS A 28 8.41 30.57 -7.59
C CYS A 28 9.69 31.24 -8.10
N ALA A 29 10.84 31.03 -7.46
CA ALA A 29 12.13 31.55 -7.95
C ALA A 29 12.51 30.94 -9.31
N VAL A 30 12.17 29.66 -9.56
CA VAL A 30 12.30 29.06 -10.89
C VAL A 30 11.30 29.65 -11.88
N ALA A 31 10.11 30.06 -11.43
CA ALA A 31 9.09 30.66 -12.31
C ALA A 31 9.43 32.10 -12.73
N GLU A 32 10.06 32.92 -11.86
CA GLU A 32 10.43 34.30 -12.21
C GLU A 32 11.70 34.43 -13.07
N ILE A 33 12.54 33.39 -13.13
CA ILE A 33 13.77 33.38 -13.96
C ILE A 33 13.49 32.73 -15.34
N SER A 34 12.30 32.17 -15.56
CA SER A 34 11.96 31.36 -16.74
C SER A 34 11.17 32.12 -17.83
N GLU A 35 11.48 33.40 -18.09
CA GLU A 35 11.15 34.04 -19.38
C GLU A 35 12.21 33.77 -20.47
N ASN A 36 13.23 32.94 -20.19
CA ASN A 36 14.19 32.53 -21.20
C ASN A 36 14.41 31.01 -21.14
N GLU A 37 14.00 30.33 -22.21
CA GLU A 37 14.42 28.98 -22.67
C GLU A 37 15.21 28.14 -21.66
N GLU A 38 14.52 27.33 -20.84
CA GLU A 38 15.16 26.19 -20.19
C GLU A 38 14.12 25.07 -19.99
N SER A 39 14.46 23.91 -20.53
CA SER A 39 13.69 22.67 -20.56
C SER A 39 12.85 22.40 -19.29
N PRO A 40 11.57 21.96 -19.43
CA PRO A 40 10.75 21.63 -18.27
C PRO A 40 11.44 20.54 -17.44
N PRO A 41 11.47 20.64 -16.10
CA PRO A 41 12.14 19.68 -15.24
C PRO A 41 11.57 18.29 -15.56
N VAL A 42 12.44 17.38 -16.02
CA VAL A 42 12.09 16.01 -16.42
C VAL A 42 11.39 15.34 -15.25
N ARG A 43 10.06 15.42 -15.23
CA ARG A 43 9.23 14.73 -14.26
C ARG A 43 9.46 13.25 -14.54
N GLN A 44 10.27 12.60 -13.70
CA GLN A 44 10.42 11.15 -13.73
C GLN A 44 9.02 10.55 -13.85
N LYS A 45 8.77 9.81 -14.94
CA LYS A 45 7.48 9.17 -15.20
C LYS A 45 7.22 8.26 -14.02
N ARG A 46 6.33 8.68 -13.11
CA ARG A 46 5.95 7.86 -11.96
C ARG A 46 5.41 6.55 -12.52
N PRO A 47 5.80 5.39 -11.98
CA PRO A 47 5.22 4.14 -12.41
C PRO A 47 3.70 4.25 -12.29
N PRO A 48 2.94 3.70 -13.26
CA PRO A 48 1.50 3.77 -13.26
C PRO A 48 1.00 3.26 -11.92
N THR A 49 0.31 4.11 -11.18
CA THR A 49 -0.27 3.73 -9.89
C THR A 49 -1.31 2.66 -10.21
N ARG A 50 -0.96 1.38 -10.00
CA ARG A 50 -1.92 0.28 -10.12
C ARG A 50 -3.02 0.56 -9.11
N LYS A 51 -4.16 1.04 -9.61
CA LYS A 51 -5.39 1.06 -8.81
C LYS A 51 -5.57 -0.38 -8.33
N LYS A 52 -5.50 -0.59 -7.01
CA LYS A 52 -5.86 -1.88 -6.43
C LYS A 52 -7.30 -2.12 -6.88
N ARG A 53 -7.51 -3.06 -7.81
CA ARG A 53 -8.86 -3.49 -8.16
C ARG A 53 -9.40 -4.09 -6.88
N ILE A 54 -10.34 -3.40 -6.25
CA ILE A 54 -11.12 -3.98 -5.15
C ILE A 54 -11.98 -5.04 -5.84
N LYS A 55 -11.49 -6.27 -5.86
CA LYS A 55 -12.27 -7.43 -6.28
C LYS A 55 -13.27 -7.67 -5.16
N GLU A 56 -14.54 -7.79 -5.49
CA GLU A 56 -15.55 -8.18 -4.51
C GLU A 56 -15.13 -9.49 -3.83
N PRO A 57 -15.42 -9.66 -2.52
CA PRO A 57 -15.22 -10.93 -1.84
C PRO A 57 -15.93 -12.06 -2.57
N VAL A 58 -15.29 -13.22 -2.64
CA VAL A 58 -15.85 -14.42 -3.31
C VAL A 58 -17.06 -14.96 -2.54
N TYR A 59 -17.08 -14.76 -1.22
CA TYR A 59 -18.15 -15.21 -0.33
C TYR A 59 -18.52 -14.11 0.67
N GLN A 60 -19.72 -14.22 1.24
CA GLN A 60 -20.12 -13.48 2.43
C GLN A 60 -19.83 -14.32 3.67
N GLU A 61 -19.34 -13.68 4.73
CA GLU A 61 -18.96 -14.33 5.99
C GLU A 61 -19.79 -13.72 7.12
N ASP A 62 -20.52 -14.57 7.83
CA ASP A 62 -21.27 -14.21 9.02
C ASP A 62 -20.74 -15.01 10.22
N ILE A 63 -20.49 -14.34 11.34
CA ILE A 63 -20.00 -14.99 12.57
C ILE A 63 -21.11 -15.02 13.60
N VAL A 64 -21.49 -16.22 14.05
CA VAL A 64 -22.54 -16.44 15.06
C VAL A 64 -22.02 -17.46 16.08
N ASP A 65 -22.07 -17.11 17.37
CA ASP A 65 -21.67 -17.96 18.50
C ASP A 65 -20.27 -18.61 18.37
N GLY A 66 -19.32 -17.92 17.73
CA GLY A 66 -17.96 -18.42 17.51
C GLY A 66 -17.79 -19.32 16.30
N PHE A 67 -18.85 -19.54 15.51
CA PHE A 67 -18.80 -20.24 14.23
C PHE A 67 -18.84 -19.25 13.07
N ALA A 68 -18.10 -19.56 12.00
CA ALA A 68 -18.15 -18.81 10.75
C ALA A 68 -19.06 -19.52 9.74
N PHE A 69 -20.01 -18.78 9.19
CA PHE A 69 -20.92 -19.20 8.14
C PHE A 69 -20.50 -18.52 6.84
N LEU A 70 -20.14 -19.32 5.84
CA LEU A 70 -19.68 -18.85 4.53
C LEU A 70 -20.79 -19.08 3.51
N CYS A 71 -21.25 -17.99 2.87
CA CYS A 71 -22.27 -18.04 1.83
C CYS A 71 -21.64 -17.81 0.45
N PHE A 72 -21.80 -18.79 -0.43
CA PHE A 72 -21.28 -18.77 -1.80
C PHE A 72 -22.43 -18.61 -2.80
N LYS A 73 -22.22 -17.82 -3.86
CA LYS A 73 -23.22 -17.64 -4.92
C LYS A 73 -23.28 -18.85 -5.85
N THR A 74 -22.13 -19.47 -6.11
CA THR A 74 -22.02 -20.61 -7.00
C THR A 74 -21.20 -21.74 -6.37
N TYR A 75 -21.38 -22.95 -6.88
CA TYR A 75 -20.59 -24.10 -6.44
C TYR A 75 -19.11 -23.97 -6.83
N GLU A 76 -18.82 -23.34 -7.96
CA GLU A 76 -17.44 -23.09 -8.40
C GLU A 76 -16.69 -22.20 -7.39
N ASP A 77 -17.35 -21.17 -6.85
CA ASP A 77 -16.76 -20.29 -5.83
C ASP A 77 -16.34 -21.05 -4.57
N LEU A 78 -17.12 -22.05 -4.16
CA LEU A 78 -16.78 -22.94 -3.06
C LEU A 78 -15.52 -23.77 -3.40
N GLN A 79 -15.46 -24.38 -4.58
CA GLN A 79 -14.30 -25.19 -4.99
C GLN A 79 -13.01 -24.37 -5.02
N VAL A 80 -13.05 -23.16 -5.58
CA VAL A 80 -11.90 -22.25 -5.63
C VAL A 80 -11.42 -21.90 -4.22
N SER A 81 -12.34 -21.69 -3.27
CA SER A 81 -11.97 -21.37 -1.88
C SER A 81 -11.16 -22.49 -1.22
N HIS A 82 -11.47 -23.76 -1.47
CA HIS A 82 -10.73 -24.90 -0.94
C HIS A 82 -9.31 -25.01 -1.51
N THR A 83 -9.13 -24.67 -2.79
CA THR A 83 -7.80 -24.75 -3.43
C THR A 83 -6.82 -23.69 -2.93
N LEU A 84 -7.31 -22.55 -2.46
CA LEU A 84 -6.48 -21.45 -1.95
C LEU A 84 -6.09 -21.62 -0.47
N GLN A 85 -6.86 -22.39 0.29
CA GLN A 85 -6.59 -22.66 1.72
C GLN A 85 -5.67 -23.86 1.95
N SER A 86 -5.47 -24.71 0.94
CA SER A 86 -4.40 -25.71 0.94
C SER A 86 -3.05 -24.98 0.91
N PRO A 87 -2.23 -25.01 1.99
CA PRO A 87 -0.85 -24.60 1.84
C PRO A 87 -0.23 -25.49 0.76
N PRO A 88 0.65 -24.99 -0.13
CA PRO A 88 1.45 -25.85 -0.98
C PRO A 88 2.40 -26.65 -0.08
N SER A 89 1.90 -27.75 0.48
CA SER A 89 2.69 -28.72 1.21
C SER A 89 3.59 -29.39 0.20
N LEU A 90 4.82 -28.87 0.11
CA LEU A 90 6.04 -29.66 0.04
C LEU A 90 5.87 -30.99 -0.70
N ILE A 91 5.87 -30.93 -2.04
CA ILE A 91 6.36 -32.04 -2.85
C ILE A 91 7.87 -32.11 -2.57
N LYS A 92 8.24 -32.64 -1.40
CA LYS A 92 9.59 -33.13 -1.16
C LYS A 92 9.79 -34.23 -2.17
N HIS A 93 10.68 -33.97 -3.11
CA HIS A 93 11.12 -34.96 -4.07
C HIS A 93 11.70 -36.12 -3.26
N PHE A 94 10.93 -37.20 -3.09
CA PHE A 94 11.47 -38.47 -2.67
C PHE A 94 12.33 -38.96 -3.84
N LYS A 95 13.62 -38.59 -3.81
CA LYS A 95 14.61 -39.31 -4.61
C LYS A 95 14.72 -40.69 -3.98
N THR A 96 14.26 -41.69 -4.72
CA THR A 96 14.50 -43.10 -4.45
C THR A 96 16.01 -43.31 -4.31
N ILE A 97 16.47 -43.68 -3.11
CA ILE A 97 17.80 -44.26 -2.93
C ILE A 97 17.66 -45.72 -3.32
N THR A 98 18.14 -46.07 -4.51
CA THR A 98 18.51 -47.43 -4.88
C THR A 98 19.76 -47.83 -4.09
N GLN A 99 19.70 -48.97 -3.38
CA GLN A 99 20.88 -49.69 -2.90
C GLN A 99 21.51 -50.48 -4.05
#